data_AF-A0A924NCD0-F1
#
_entry.id   AF-A0A924NCD0-F1
#
_cell.length_a   1.000
_cell.length_b   1.000
_cell.length_c   1.000
_cell.angle_alpha   90.00
_cell.angle_beta   90.00
_cell.angle_gamma   90.00
#
_symmetry.space_group_name_H-M   'P 1'
#
loop_
_entity.id
_entity.type
_entity.pdbx_description
1 polymer ?
#
loop_
_entity_poly.entity_id
_entity_poly.type
_entity_poly.pdbx_seq_one_letter_code
_entity_poly.pdbx_strand_id
1 'polypeptide(L)'
;RQLAASAGELDASAREAALREIVARSGDDPVVADLVVSALAGREMAFLERLLTVGTTDAVRTTPVTRALTRAIVASRDSASVQRVLVLASEARRPRWQRLALLEGAARPAGQRGGFVVLLSSRPAGLLAATTSPDTALRARAMQVAQSLAWPGKRDAVPAVRPFTPVERARYATGRQQYLTTCAACHQTGGTGLAGVAKPLVGSQWVLGRPERLIRILLHGKEGTMLMPPIGAALSNDQLAAVLTYVRRSWGNSASALDAAAVEEVRGATTGRKKPWTEEELQRIGR
;
A
#
# COMPACT_ATOMS: atom_id res chain seq x y z
N ARG A 1 -19.01 21.63 -10.74
CA ARG A 1 -17.91 21.89 -9.76
C ARG A 1 -18.46 22.20 -8.37
N GLN A 2 -19.34 23.20 -8.17
CA GLN A 2 -19.95 23.46 -6.84
C GLN A 2 -20.81 22.31 -6.30
N LEU A 3 -21.58 21.61 -7.15
CA LEU A 3 -22.46 20.50 -6.72
C LEU A 3 -21.71 19.25 -6.21
N ALA A 4 -20.46 19.02 -6.62
CA ALA A 4 -19.68 17.87 -6.15
C ALA A 4 -19.11 18.11 -4.74
N ALA A 5 -18.83 19.37 -4.38
CA ALA A 5 -18.31 19.75 -3.08
C ALA A 5 -19.41 19.79 -1.99
N SER A 6 -20.66 20.13 -2.35
CA SER A 6 -21.80 20.18 -1.43
C SER A 6 -22.50 18.83 -1.20
N ALA A 7 -22.12 17.77 -1.93
CA ALA A 7 -22.72 16.45 -1.81
C ALA A 7 -22.42 15.75 -0.47
N GLY A 8 -21.43 16.24 0.30
CA GLY A 8 -21.03 15.68 1.60
C GLY A 8 -22.10 15.75 2.69
N GLU A 9 -23.07 16.66 2.58
CA GLU A 9 -24.13 16.90 3.59
C GLU A 9 -25.44 16.17 3.32
N LEU A 10 -25.57 15.50 2.16
CA LEU A 10 -26.75 14.73 1.79
C LEU A 10 -26.75 13.34 2.43
N ASP A 11 -27.93 12.74 2.63
CA ASP A 11 -28.04 11.34 3.02
C ASP A 11 -27.33 10.41 1.99
N ALA A 12 -26.98 9.21 2.44
CA ALA A 12 -26.14 8.28 1.69
C ALA A 12 -26.72 7.88 0.33
N SER A 13 -28.04 7.90 0.14
CA SER A 13 -28.72 7.53 -1.10
C SER A 13 -28.79 8.71 -2.06
N ALA A 14 -29.20 9.89 -1.56
CA ALA A 14 -29.29 11.13 -2.32
C ALA A 14 -27.91 11.58 -2.84
N ARG A 15 -26.87 11.48 -2.02
CA ARG A 15 -25.48 11.75 -2.40
C ARG A 15 -25.04 10.89 -3.59
N GLU A 16 -25.40 9.62 -3.54
CA GLU A 16 -24.98 8.67 -4.55
C GLU A 16 -25.68 8.90 -5.90
N ALA A 17 -26.97 9.22 -5.86
CA ALA A 17 -27.72 9.63 -7.04
C ALA A 17 -27.13 10.90 -7.66
N ALA A 18 -26.80 11.90 -6.83
CA ALA A 18 -26.17 13.15 -7.28
C ALA A 18 -24.79 12.90 -7.91
N LEU A 19 -23.96 12.04 -7.31
CA LEU A 19 -22.65 11.69 -7.88
C LEU A 19 -22.78 10.97 -9.22
N ARG A 20 -23.75 10.05 -9.38
CA ARG A 20 -24.00 9.43 -10.70
C ARG A 20 -24.39 10.44 -11.76
N GLU A 21 -25.23 11.41 -11.43
CA GLU A 21 -25.61 12.49 -12.34
C GLU A 21 -24.40 13.35 -12.73
N ILE A 22 -23.52 13.67 -11.77
CA ILE A 22 -22.26 14.38 -12.03
C ILE A 22 -21.38 13.58 -12.99
N VAL A 23 -21.24 12.27 -12.78
CA VAL A 23 -20.47 11.39 -13.67
C VAL A 23 -21.07 11.37 -15.08
N ALA A 24 -22.39 11.25 -15.20
CA ALA A 24 -23.08 11.27 -16.49
C ALA A 24 -22.91 12.61 -17.23
N ARG A 25 -22.79 13.74 -16.52
CA ARG A 25 -22.64 15.07 -17.12
C ARG A 25 -21.21 15.49 -17.42
N SER A 26 -20.24 15.03 -16.63
CA SER A 26 -18.88 15.60 -16.66
C SER A 26 -17.79 14.65 -16.18
N GLY A 27 -18.03 13.33 -16.18
CA GLY A 27 -17.04 12.34 -15.71
C GLY A 27 -15.77 12.24 -16.56
N ASP A 28 -15.78 12.84 -17.75
CA ASP A 28 -14.61 12.98 -18.63
C ASP A 28 -13.62 14.04 -18.17
N ASP A 29 -14.03 14.99 -17.29
CA ASP A 29 -13.13 15.94 -16.62
C ASP A 29 -12.34 15.21 -15.50
N PRO A 30 -11.00 15.12 -15.57
CA PRO A 30 -10.19 14.46 -14.55
C PRO A 30 -10.39 15.04 -13.14
N VAL A 31 -10.66 16.35 -13.03
CA VAL A 31 -10.93 17.00 -11.74
C VAL A 31 -12.25 16.52 -11.16
N VAL A 32 -13.26 16.31 -12.01
CA VAL A 32 -14.55 15.77 -11.57
C VAL A 32 -14.40 14.32 -11.10
N ALA A 33 -13.61 13.49 -11.80
CA ALA A 33 -13.34 12.12 -11.38
C ALA A 33 -12.71 12.05 -9.98
N ASP A 34 -11.71 12.89 -9.69
CA ASP A 34 -11.07 12.93 -8.37
C ASP A 34 -12.00 13.47 -7.27
N LEU A 35 -12.85 14.47 -7.59
CA LEU A 35 -13.87 14.98 -6.66
C LEU A 35 -14.92 13.92 -6.33
N VAL A 36 -15.35 13.13 -7.31
CA VAL A 36 -16.30 12.02 -7.10
C VAL A 36 -15.70 11.00 -6.14
N VAL A 37 -14.44 10.60 -6.34
CA VAL A 37 -13.74 9.69 -5.42
C VAL A 37 -13.68 10.28 -4.01
N SER A 38 -13.28 11.54 -3.88
CA SER A 38 -13.14 12.22 -2.59
C SER A 38 -14.46 12.33 -1.83
N ALA A 39 -15.59 12.47 -2.53
CA ALA A 39 -16.92 12.61 -1.93
C ALA A 39 -17.51 11.28 -1.38
N LEU A 40 -16.93 10.13 -1.72
CA LEU A 40 -17.49 8.81 -1.38
C LEU A 40 -17.11 8.32 0.02
N ALA A 41 -16.03 8.85 0.61
CA ALA A 41 -15.63 8.61 2.00
C ALA A 41 -15.68 7.12 2.44
N GLY A 42 -15.00 6.23 1.71
CA GLY A 42 -14.97 4.79 2.04
C GLY A 42 -16.05 3.95 1.36
N ARG A 43 -16.89 4.55 0.51
CA ARG A 43 -17.96 3.86 -0.26
C ARG A 43 -17.57 3.60 -1.71
N GLU A 44 -16.28 3.67 -2.05
CA GLU A 44 -15.77 3.61 -3.42
C GLU A 44 -16.11 2.28 -4.10
N MET A 45 -16.00 1.16 -3.40
CA MET A 45 -16.30 -0.17 -3.95
C MET A 45 -17.79 -0.32 -4.30
N ALA A 46 -18.69 0.06 -3.39
CA ALA A 46 -20.13 -0.03 -3.63
C ALA A 46 -20.59 0.90 -4.76
N PHE A 47 -20.01 2.09 -4.85
CA PHE A 47 -20.25 3.01 -5.96
C PHE A 47 -19.71 2.49 -7.28
N LEU A 48 -18.50 1.93 -7.30
CA LEU A 48 -17.88 1.32 -8.48
C LEU A 48 -18.76 0.19 -9.05
N GLU A 49 -19.25 -0.73 -8.21
CA GLU A 49 -20.11 -1.82 -8.68
C GLU A 49 -21.39 -1.29 -9.34
N ARG A 50 -22.03 -0.29 -8.71
CA ARG A 50 -23.23 0.34 -9.30
C ARG A 50 -22.91 1.09 -10.58
N LEU A 51 -21.80 1.83 -10.62
CA LEU A 51 -21.36 2.53 -11.84
C LEU A 51 -21.15 1.55 -13.01
N LEU A 52 -20.60 0.36 -12.72
CA LEU A 52 -20.36 -0.67 -13.71
C LEU A 52 -21.62 -1.42 -14.18
N THR A 53 -22.75 -1.28 -13.47
CA THR A 53 -24.07 -1.81 -13.90
C THR A 53 -24.82 -0.90 -14.84
N VAL A 54 -24.52 0.41 -14.83
CA VAL A 54 -25.13 1.35 -15.77
C VAL A 54 -24.58 1.02 -17.16
N GLY A 55 -25.50 0.77 -18.11
CA GLY A 55 -25.20 0.34 -19.47
C GLY A 55 -24.26 1.29 -20.21
N THR A 56 -23.78 0.81 -21.36
CA THR A 56 -22.73 1.36 -22.23
C THR A 56 -22.91 2.80 -22.76
N THR A 57 -23.89 3.55 -22.28
CA THR A 57 -24.35 4.81 -22.89
C THR A 57 -23.39 6.00 -22.74
N ASP A 58 -22.33 5.92 -21.92
CA ASP A 58 -21.23 6.89 -22.00
C ASP A 58 -19.89 6.34 -21.46
N ALA A 59 -19.23 5.48 -22.25
CA ALA A 59 -17.90 4.98 -21.90
C ALA A 59 -16.85 6.10 -21.77
N VAL A 60 -17.03 7.23 -22.47
CA VAL A 60 -16.09 8.37 -22.45
C VAL A 60 -16.08 9.02 -21.06
N ARG A 61 -17.26 9.27 -20.49
CA ARG A 61 -17.39 9.91 -19.17
C ARG A 61 -17.21 8.95 -18.00
N THR A 62 -17.56 7.68 -18.18
CA THR A 62 -17.47 6.70 -17.08
C THR A 62 -16.08 6.09 -16.91
N THR A 63 -15.26 6.04 -17.98
CA THR A 63 -13.92 5.44 -17.93
C THR A 63 -12.97 6.13 -16.95
N PRO A 64 -12.82 7.47 -16.95
CA PRO A 64 -11.90 8.15 -16.03
C PRO A 64 -12.29 7.95 -14.56
N VAL A 65 -13.58 8.02 -14.27
CA VAL A 65 -14.15 7.79 -12.93
C VAL A 65 -13.92 6.36 -12.47
N THR A 66 -14.17 5.38 -13.34
CA THR A 66 -13.90 3.95 -13.07
C THR A 66 -12.42 3.73 -12.71
N ARG A 67 -11.51 4.35 -13.48
CA ARG A 67 -10.07 4.26 -13.25
C ARG A 67 -9.67 4.90 -11.91
N ALA A 68 -10.21 6.08 -11.59
CA ALA A 68 -9.93 6.82 -10.37
C ALA A 68 -10.42 6.06 -9.13
N LEU A 69 -11.65 5.54 -9.15
CA LEU A 69 -12.21 4.70 -8.08
C LEU A 69 -11.38 3.45 -7.85
N THR A 70 -10.99 2.77 -8.93
CA THR A 70 -10.19 1.56 -8.83
C THR A 70 -8.82 1.84 -8.20
N ARG A 71 -8.20 2.97 -8.58
CA ARG A 71 -6.95 3.42 -7.97
C ARG A 71 -7.11 3.70 -6.48
N ALA A 72 -8.20 4.35 -6.07
CA ALA A 72 -8.49 4.61 -4.66
C ALA A 72 -8.71 3.31 -3.87
N ILE A 73 -9.42 2.34 -4.44
CA ILE A 73 -9.63 1.01 -3.84
C ILE A 73 -8.32 0.25 -3.69
N VAL A 74 -7.45 0.27 -4.70
CA VAL A 74 -6.12 -0.36 -4.57
C VAL A 74 -5.24 0.38 -3.56
N ALA A 75 -5.36 1.70 -3.48
CA ALA A 75 -4.64 2.51 -2.50
C ALA A 75 -5.10 2.27 -1.05
N SER A 76 -6.37 1.88 -0.83
CA SER A 76 -6.90 1.51 0.50
C SER A 76 -6.29 0.23 1.05
N ARG A 77 -5.78 -0.65 0.16
CA ARG A 77 -5.17 -1.96 0.46
C ARG A 77 -6.08 -2.95 1.14
N ASP A 78 -7.39 -2.72 1.09
CA ASP A 78 -8.36 -3.72 1.53
C ASP A 78 -8.32 -4.94 0.59
N SER A 79 -7.80 -6.06 1.08
CA SER A 79 -7.58 -7.26 0.28
C SER A 79 -8.87 -7.78 -0.37
N ALA A 80 -10.01 -7.64 0.30
CA ALA A 80 -11.31 -8.08 -0.22
C ALA A 80 -11.78 -7.19 -1.38
N SER A 81 -11.71 -5.87 -1.22
CA SER A 81 -12.07 -4.90 -2.26
C SER A 81 -11.14 -5.01 -3.47
N VAL A 82 -9.83 -5.18 -3.25
CA VAL A 82 -8.88 -5.40 -4.35
C VAL A 82 -9.18 -6.72 -5.06
N GLN A 83 -9.38 -7.82 -4.34
CA GLN A 83 -9.78 -9.09 -4.95
C GLN A 83 -11.07 -8.94 -5.77
N ARG A 84 -12.05 -8.18 -5.26
CA ARG A 84 -13.31 -7.91 -5.95
C ARG A 84 -13.13 -7.13 -7.25
N VAL A 85 -12.31 -6.07 -7.24
CA VAL A 85 -11.92 -5.35 -8.47
C VAL A 85 -11.31 -6.30 -9.50
N LEU A 86 -10.39 -7.18 -9.08
CA LEU A 86 -9.74 -8.12 -9.99
C LEU A 86 -10.72 -9.13 -10.58
N VAL A 87 -11.70 -9.59 -9.79
CA VAL A 87 -12.81 -10.41 -10.28
C VAL A 87 -13.58 -9.66 -11.36
N LEU A 88 -14.04 -8.44 -11.07
CA LEU A 88 -14.81 -7.61 -12.02
C LEU A 88 -14.03 -7.34 -13.32
N ALA A 89 -12.72 -7.06 -13.22
CA ALA A 89 -11.84 -6.81 -14.36
C ALA A 89 -11.67 -8.04 -15.28
N SER A 90 -11.87 -9.23 -14.71
CA SER A 90 -11.63 -10.51 -15.38
C SER A 90 -12.90 -11.17 -15.90
N GLU A 91 -14.08 -10.60 -15.62
CA GLU A 91 -15.36 -11.14 -16.09
C GLU A 91 -15.47 -11.02 -17.62
N ALA A 92 -15.48 -12.14 -18.34
CA ALA A 92 -15.52 -12.16 -19.80
C ALA A 92 -16.77 -11.49 -20.39
N ARG A 93 -17.91 -11.57 -19.70
CA ARG A 93 -19.17 -10.91 -20.08
C ARG A 93 -19.12 -9.38 -20.01
N ARG A 94 -18.13 -8.83 -19.32
CA ARG A 94 -18.03 -7.40 -19.06
C ARG A 94 -17.49 -6.67 -20.29
N PRO A 95 -18.03 -5.49 -20.66
CA PRO A 95 -17.52 -4.71 -21.78
C PRO A 95 -16.01 -4.49 -21.69
N ARG A 96 -15.33 -4.56 -22.84
CA ARG A 96 -13.87 -4.41 -22.96
C ARG A 96 -13.35 -3.15 -22.26
N TRP A 97 -14.02 -2.01 -22.44
CA TRP A 97 -13.60 -0.74 -21.86
C TRP A 97 -13.63 -0.76 -20.33
N GLN A 98 -14.61 -1.42 -19.70
CA GLN A 98 -14.70 -1.54 -18.24
C GLN A 98 -13.55 -2.40 -17.71
N ARG A 99 -13.29 -3.54 -18.36
CA ARG A 99 -12.18 -4.44 -18.00
C ARG A 99 -10.84 -3.71 -18.08
N LEU A 100 -10.62 -2.94 -19.15
CA LEU A 100 -9.43 -2.11 -19.30
C LEU A 100 -9.34 -1.01 -18.23
N ALA A 101 -10.41 -0.25 -17.99
CA ALA A 101 -10.42 0.84 -17.01
C ALA A 101 -10.11 0.33 -15.58
N LEU A 102 -10.66 -0.83 -15.21
CA LEU A 102 -10.36 -1.50 -13.94
C LEU A 102 -8.88 -1.90 -13.87
N LEU A 103 -8.34 -2.55 -14.90
CA LEU A 103 -6.92 -2.95 -14.91
C LEU A 103 -5.97 -1.75 -14.94
N GLU A 104 -6.31 -0.67 -15.64
CA GLU A 104 -5.53 0.57 -15.68
C GLU A 104 -5.55 1.30 -14.34
N GLY A 105 -6.68 1.30 -13.63
CA GLY A 105 -6.79 1.88 -12.30
C GLY A 105 -6.05 1.06 -11.25
N ALA A 106 -6.05 -0.28 -11.40
CA ALA A 106 -5.30 -1.18 -10.54
C ALA A 106 -3.80 -1.22 -10.86
N ALA A 107 -3.42 -0.90 -12.10
CA ALA A 107 -2.04 -0.85 -12.54
C ALA A 107 -1.30 0.34 -11.94
N ARG A 108 -0.01 0.13 -11.67
CA ARG A 108 0.88 1.20 -11.23
C ARG A 108 1.17 2.19 -12.36
N PRO A 109 1.33 3.49 -12.07
CA PRO A 109 1.90 4.43 -13.02
C PRO A 109 3.30 3.98 -13.45
N ALA A 110 3.62 4.09 -14.74
CA ALA A 110 4.95 3.79 -15.25
C ALA A 110 6.00 4.71 -14.60
N GLY A 111 7.16 4.15 -14.22
CA GLY A 111 8.30 4.91 -13.67
C GLY A 111 8.39 5.00 -12.15
N GLN A 112 7.36 4.62 -11.38
CA GLN A 112 7.46 4.56 -9.91
C GLN A 112 8.16 3.28 -9.43
N ARG A 113 9.44 3.39 -9.04
CA ARG A 113 10.21 2.32 -8.36
C ARG A 113 9.93 2.31 -6.85
N GLY A 114 9.82 1.10 -6.30
CA GLY A 114 9.44 0.86 -4.90
C GLY A 114 7.93 0.97 -4.69
N GLY A 115 7.31 -0.08 -4.16
CA GLY A 115 5.94 0.05 -3.65
C GLY A 115 5.28 -1.28 -3.38
N PHE A 116 4.62 -1.30 -2.24
CA PHE A 116 3.50 -2.11 -1.76
C PHE A 116 3.04 -3.23 -2.68
N VAL A 117 3.15 -4.44 -2.14
CA VAL A 117 2.51 -5.63 -2.64
C VAL A 117 1.19 -5.76 -1.91
N VAL A 118 0.06 -5.74 -2.62
CA VAL A 118 -1.21 -6.12 -2.00
C VAL A 118 -1.21 -7.64 -1.88
N LEU A 119 -1.32 -8.14 -0.65
CA LEU A 119 -1.49 -9.55 -0.37
C LEU A 119 -2.98 -9.90 -0.53
N LEU A 120 -3.27 -10.68 -1.56
CA LEU A 120 -4.61 -11.22 -1.77
C LEU A 120 -4.83 -12.46 -0.90
N SER A 121 -6.07 -12.64 -0.47
CA SER A 121 -6.50 -13.81 0.31
C SER A 121 -6.49 -15.09 -0.53
N SER A 122 -6.58 -15.00 -1.85
CA SER A 122 -6.60 -16.15 -2.75
C SER A 122 -6.00 -15.85 -4.13
N ARG A 123 -5.61 -16.91 -4.85
CA ARG A 123 -5.07 -16.83 -6.21
C ARG A 123 -6.10 -16.17 -7.16
N PRO A 124 -5.77 -15.06 -7.85
CA PRO A 124 -6.70 -14.38 -8.74
C PRO A 124 -6.76 -15.07 -10.12
N ALA A 125 -7.47 -16.20 -10.22
CA ALA A 125 -7.53 -17.02 -11.43
C ALA A 125 -7.97 -16.23 -12.68
N GLY A 126 -8.98 -15.38 -12.55
CA GLY A 126 -9.46 -14.54 -13.67
C GLY A 126 -8.39 -13.57 -14.19
N LEU A 127 -7.63 -12.94 -13.29
CA LEU A 127 -6.56 -12.02 -13.68
C LEU A 127 -5.47 -12.77 -14.44
N LEU A 128 -5.11 -13.97 -13.98
CA LEU A 128 -4.12 -14.81 -14.63
C LEU A 128 -4.59 -15.25 -16.02
N ALA A 129 -5.86 -15.61 -16.18
CA ALA A 129 -6.43 -15.87 -17.51
C ALA A 129 -6.35 -14.62 -18.42
N ALA A 130 -6.53 -13.42 -17.86
CA ALA A 130 -6.39 -12.18 -18.62
C ALA A 130 -4.95 -11.92 -19.10
N THR A 131 -3.92 -12.47 -18.42
CA THR A 131 -2.50 -12.38 -18.87
C THR A 131 -2.19 -13.20 -20.12
N THR A 132 -3.11 -14.07 -20.55
CA THR A 132 -3.01 -14.83 -21.81
C THR A 132 -4.10 -14.41 -22.81
N SER A 133 -4.79 -13.30 -22.56
CA SER A 133 -5.84 -12.77 -23.45
C SER A 133 -5.28 -12.46 -24.84
N PRO A 134 -6.02 -12.71 -25.95
CA PRO A 134 -5.61 -12.29 -27.28
C PRO A 134 -5.56 -10.76 -27.42
N ASP A 135 -6.39 -10.04 -26.66
CA ASP A 135 -6.36 -8.58 -26.56
C ASP A 135 -5.06 -8.11 -25.90
N THR A 136 -4.21 -7.47 -26.70
CA THR A 136 -2.87 -7.02 -26.32
C THR A 136 -2.89 -6.00 -25.18
N ALA A 137 -3.87 -5.09 -25.17
CA ALA A 137 -3.99 -4.05 -24.15
C ALA A 137 -4.43 -4.64 -22.81
N LEU A 138 -5.45 -5.51 -22.82
CA LEU A 138 -5.89 -6.21 -21.61
C LEU A 138 -4.77 -7.09 -21.05
N ARG A 139 -4.08 -7.83 -21.93
CA ARG A 139 -2.95 -8.69 -21.56
C ARG A 139 -1.84 -7.90 -20.87
N ALA A 140 -1.40 -6.80 -21.48
CA ALA A 140 -0.33 -5.97 -20.93
C ALA A 140 -0.69 -5.42 -19.53
N ARG A 141 -1.91 -4.91 -19.35
CA ARG A 141 -2.35 -4.38 -18.05
C ARG A 141 -2.55 -5.48 -17.01
N ALA A 142 -3.12 -6.62 -17.40
CA ALA A 142 -3.25 -7.77 -16.51
C ALA A 142 -1.88 -8.27 -16.02
N MET A 143 -0.88 -8.35 -16.90
CA MET A 143 0.49 -8.73 -16.52
C MET A 143 1.09 -7.73 -15.53
N GLN A 144 0.93 -6.43 -15.79
CA GLN A 144 1.43 -5.37 -14.91
C GLN A 144 0.79 -5.45 -13.51
N VAL A 145 -0.52 -5.63 -13.43
CA VAL A 145 -1.27 -5.79 -12.17
C VAL A 145 -0.85 -7.07 -11.46
N ALA A 146 -0.74 -8.19 -12.17
CA ALA A 146 -0.33 -9.48 -11.59
C ALA A 146 1.09 -9.42 -11.01
N GLN A 147 2.00 -8.65 -11.61
CA GLN A 147 3.35 -8.44 -11.08
C GLN A 147 3.34 -7.68 -9.74
N SER A 148 2.43 -6.73 -9.55
CA SER A 148 2.35 -5.92 -8.31
C SER A 148 1.61 -6.58 -7.14
N LEU A 149 1.09 -7.80 -7.32
CA LEU A 149 0.28 -8.52 -6.32
C LEU A 149 1.02 -9.75 -5.77
N ALA A 150 0.73 -10.11 -4.52
CA ALA A 150 1.08 -11.41 -3.95
C ALA A 150 -0.17 -12.18 -3.55
N TRP A 151 -0.08 -13.50 -3.59
CA TRP A 151 -1.11 -14.43 -3.14
C TRP A 151 -0.44 -15.76 -2.76
N PRO A 152 -1.12 -16.62 -1.97
CA PRO A 152 -0.59 -17.93 -1.62
C PRO A 152 -0.20 -18.76 -2.86
N GLY A 153 1.06 -19.19 -2.96
CA GLY A 153 1.55 -20.10 -4.00
C GLY A 153 2.08 -19.47 -5.30
N LYS A 154 2.23 -18.15 -5.41
CA LYS A 154 2.89 -17.51 -6.58
C LYS A 154 4.42 -17.70 -6.49
N ARG A 155 5.03 -18.32 -7.51
CA ARG A 155 6.48 -18.66 -7.55
C ARG A 155 7.45 -17.45 -7.53
N ASP A 156 6.95 -16.25 -7.82
CA ASP A 156 7.70 -14.97 -7.70
C ASP A 156 6.97 -13.94 -6.81
N ALA A 157 6.01 -14.36 -5.98
CA ALA A 157 5.58 -13.50 -4.88
C ALA A 157 6.73 -13.37 -3.90
N VAL A 158 6.90 -12.17 -3.33
CA VAL A 158 7.73 -11.92 -2.16
C VAL A 158 7.70 -13.15 -1.26
N PRO A 159 8.86 -13.75 -0.93
CA PRO A 159 8.94 -15.08 -0.34
C PRO A 159 7.90 -15.22 0.77
N ALA A 160 7.11 -16.29 0.69
CA ALA A 160 6.06 -16.59 1.67
C ALA A 160 6.64 -16.35 3.06
N VAL A 161 6.08 -15.36 3.75
CA VAL A 161 6.61 -14.89 5.02
C VAL A 161 6.64 -16.09 5.97
N ARG A 162 7.85 -16.53 6.35
CA ARG A 162 8.00 -17.66 7.27
C ARG A 162 7.15 -17.37 8.52
N PRO A 163 6.28 -18.31 8.93
CA PRO A 163 5.53 -18.17 10.17
C PRO A 163 6.49 -17.91 11.34
N PHE A 164 6.04 -17.09 12.30
CA PHE A 164 6.83 -16.86 13.50
C PHE A 164 7.01 -18.15 14.28
N THR A 165 8.24 -18.38 14.75
CA THR A 165 8.47 -19.29 15.87
C THR A 165 7.76 -18.75 17.12
N PRO A 166 7.54 -19.57 18.17
CA PRO A 166 6.95 -19.08 19.42
C PRO A 166 7.71 -17.87 20.00
N VAL A 167 9.05 -17.91 19.96
CA VAL A 167 9.92 -16.83 20.43
C VAL A 167 9.71 -15.55 19.61
N GLU A 168 9.67 -15.67 18.28
CA GLU A 168 9.44 -14.51 17.41
C GLU A 168 8.03 -13.93 17.55
N ARG A 169 7.04 -14.77 17.86
CA ARG A 169 5.66 -14.32 18.10
C ARG A 169 5.57 -13.51 19.38
N ALA A 170 6.20 -13.97 20.46
CA ALA A 170 6.30 -13.21 21.70
C ALA A 170 7.04 -11.88 21.46
N ARG A 171 8.16 -11.92 20.74
CA ARG A 171 8.91 -10.72 20.34
C ARG A 171 8.07 -9.75 19.50
N TYR A 172 7.27 -10.24 18.56
CA TYR A 172 6.35 -9.42 17.77
C TYR A 172 5.31 -8.71 18.64
N ALA A 173 4.73 -9.42 19.62
CA ALA A 173 3.77 -8.84 20.56
C ALA A 173 4.39 -7.74 21.43
N THR A 174 5.58 -7.99 21.99
CA THR A 174 6.36 -6.97 22.72
C THR A 174 6.69 -5.78 21.82
N GLY A 175 7.09 -6.05 20.58
CA GLY A 175 7.41 -5.03 19.59
C GLY A 175 6.24 -4.12 19.25
N ARG A 176 5.02 -4.66 19.21
CA ARG A 176 3.79 -3.87 19.05
C ARG A 176 3.62 -2.87 20.19
N GLN A 177 3.79 -3.30 21.43
CA GLN A 177 3.65 -2.42 22.59
C GLN A 177 4.70 -1.31 22.56
N GLN A 178 5.96 -1.66 22.27
CA GLN A 178 7.04 -0.68 22.14
C GLN A 178 6.78 0.31 20.99
N TYR A 179 6.23 -0.15 19.88
CA TYR A 179 5.88 0.70 18.75
C TYR A 179 4.84 1.74 19.14
N LEU A 180 3.78 1.32 19.85
CA LEU A 180 2.70 2.22 20.26
C LEU A 180 3.18 3.31 21.22
N THR A 181 4.13 3.00 22.11
CA THR A 181 4.62 3.97 23.10
C THR A 181 5.71 4.89 22.58
N THR A 182 6.55 4.44 21.64
CA THR A 182 7.75 5.18 21.21
C THR A 182 7.66 5.70 19.77
N CYS A 183 7.02 4.98 18.87
CA CYS A 183 7.12 5.24 17.43
C CYS A 183 5.85 5.81 16.82
N ALA A 184 4.68 5.42 17.35
CA ALA A 184 3.38 5.72 16.76
C ALA A 184 3.04 7.23 16.77
N ALA A 185 3.59 8.01 17.69
CA ALA A 185 3.38 9.47 17.72
C ALA A 185 3.80 10.15 16.41
N CYS A 186 4.91 9.70 15.81
CA CYS A 186 5.40 10.23 14.55
C CYS A 186 4.93 9.36 13.36
N HIS A 187 5.13 8.05 13.44
CA HIS A 187 4.87 7.14 12.32
C HIS A 187 3.41 6.69 12.17
N GLN A 188 2.52 7.15 13.06
CA GLN A 188 1.11 6.78 13.17
C GLN A 188 0.91 5.31 13.56
N THR A 189 -0.21 4.95 14.17
CA THR A 189 -0.49 3.57 14.60
C THR A 189 -0.49 2.57 13.43
N GLY A 190 -0.88 3.03 12.24
CA GLY A 190 -0.87 2.27 10.99
C GLY A 190 0.46 2.28 10.23
N GLY A 191 1.52 2.90 10.76
CA GLY A 191 2.82 2.99 10.08
C GLY A 191 2.80 3.84 8.81
N THR A 192 1.74 4.62 8.57
CA THR A 192 1.54 5.45 7.36
C THR A 192 2.41 6.69 7.36
N GLY A 193 3.00 7.05 8.50
CA GLY A 193 3.69 8.33 8.66
C GLY A 193 2.72 9.51 8.72
N LEU A 194 3.30 10.70 8.81
CA LEU A 194 2.59 11.97 8.83
C LEU A 194 3.35 12.94 7.91
N ALA A 195 2.67 13.52 6.92
CA ALA A 195 3.29 14.40 5.94
C ALA A 195 4.04 15.56 6.62
N GLY A 196 5.26 15.83 6.16
CA GLY A 196 6.14 16.85 6.76
C GLY A 196 6.82 16.44 8.08
N VAL A 197 6.37 15.37 8.75
CA VAL A 197 6.89 14.93 10.05
C VAL A 197 7.64 13.61 9.95
N ALA A 198 6.96 12.55 9.50
CA ALA A 198 7.53 11.21 9.46
C ALA A 198 7.16 10.47 8.16
N LYS A 199 8.13 9.74 7.62
CA LYS A 199 7.91 8.92 6.42
C LYS A 199 7.09 7.66 6.77
N PRO A 200 6.35 7.10 5.79
CA PRO A 200 5.69 5.81 5.96
C PRO A 200 6.72 4.69 6.21
N LEU A 201 6.39 3.80 7.15
CA LEU A 201 7.10 2.55 7.42
C LEU A 201 6.54 1.40 6.59
N VAL A 202 5.24 1.45 6.26
CA VAL A 202 4.65 0.45 5.38
C VAL A 202 5.38 0.51 4.03
N GLY A 203 5.78 -0.64 3.49
CA GLY A 203 6.40 -0.75 2.15
C GLY A 203 7.71 0.01 1.97
N SER A 204 8.28 0.54 3.05
CA SER A 204 9.51 1.34 3.01
C SER A 204 10.69 0.47 2.60
N GLN A 205 11.50 0.94 1.66
CA GLN A 205 12.74 0.25 1.27
C GLN A 205 13.73 0.10 2.43
N TRP A 206 13.66 1.00 3.41
CA TRP A 206 14.46 0.93 4.62
C TRP A 206 13.99 -0.19 5.55
N VAL A 207 12.68 -0.40 5.62
CA VAL A 207 12.07 -1.45 6.44
C VAL A 207 12.22 -2.81 5.78
N LEU A 208 12.01 -2.90 4.47
CA LEU A 208 11.99 -4.17 3.73
C LEU A 208 13.38 -4.62 3.26
N GLY A 209 14.35 -3.71 3.20
CA GLY A 209 15.71 -4.01 2.78
C GLY A 209 16.55 -4.68 3.87
N ARG A 210 17.87 -4.50 3.73
CA ARG A 210 18.90 -5.00 4.64
C ARG A 210 18.65 -4.55 6.09
N PRO A 211 18.50 -5.47 7.06
CA PRO A 211 18.13 -5.13 8.43
C PRO A 211 19.15 -4.21 9.14
N GLU A 212 20.42 -4.32 8.76
CA GLU A 212 21.54 -3.56 9.29
C GLU A 212 21.34 -2.04 9.15
N ARG A 213 20.64 -1.61 8.10
CA ARG A 213 20.31 -0.21 7.85
C ARG A 213 19.27 0.28 8.84
N LEU A 214 18.21 -0.50 9.05
CA LEU A 214 17.13 -0.13 9.96
C LEU A 214 17.61 -0.12 11.41
N ILE A 215 18.46 -1.08 11.81
CA ILE A 215 19.06 -1.12 13.15
C ILE A 215 19.89 0.16 13.39
N ARG A 216 20.72 0.56 12.41
CA ARG A 216 21.52 1.79 12.49
C ARG A 216 20.68 3.06 12.63
N ILE A 217 19.57 3.14 11.92
CA ILE A 217 18.61 4.25 12.02
C ILE A 217 18.05 4.34 13.45
N LEU A 218 17.63 3.23 14.06
CA LEU A 218 17.11 3.27 15.43
C LEU A 218 18.21 3.60 16.45
N LEU A 219 19.43 3.08 16.24
CA LEU A 219 20.53 3.32 17.17
C LEU A 219 20.96 4.79 17.20
N HIS A 220 21.09 5.40 16.01
CA HIS A 220 21.81 6.68 15.86
C HIS A 220 20.97 7.80 15.22
N GLY A 221 19.74 7.50 14.79
CA GLY A 221 18.87 8.44 14.08
C GLY A 221 19.18 8.50 12.59
N LYS A 222 18.35 9.24 11.85
CA LYS A 222 18.52 9.45 10.40
C LYS A 222 18.17 10.89 10.02
N GLU A 223 19.02 11.50 9.21
CA GLU A 223 18.77 12.78 8.58
C GLU A 223 17.72 12.69 7.47
N GLY A 224 17.03 13.80 7.23
CA GLY A 224 16.02 13.93 6.20
C GLY A 224 15.28 15.25 6.31
N THR A 225 14.11 15.36 5.67
CA THR A 225 13.22 16.52 5.80
C THR A 225 12.92 16.87 7.26
N MET A 226 12.81 15.84 8.11
CA MET A 226 12.83 15.96 9.56
C MET A 226 13.77 14.90 10.11
N LEU A 227 14.49 15.24 11.18
CA LEU A 227 15.40 14.33 11.86
C LEU A 227 14.60 13.24 12.57
N MET A 228 14.89 11.96 12.27
CA MET A 228 14.51 10.88 13.18
C MET A 228 15.53 10.82 14.31
N PRO A 229 15.13 11.06 15.58
CA PRO A 229 16.06 11.05 16.70
C PRO A 229 16.59 9.62 16.98
N PRO A 230 17.82 9.49 17.51
CA PRO A 230 18.32 8.21 18.02
C PRO A 230 17.48 7.74 19.20
N ILE A 231 17.14 6.45 19.22
CA ILE A 231 16.47 5.80 20.35
C ILE A 231 17.27 4.63 20.92
N GLY A 232 18.44 4.34 20.34
CA GLY A 232 19.28 3.19 20.69
C GLY A 232 19.77 3.17 22.12
N ALA A 233 20.00 4.34 22.72
CA ALA A 233 20.44 4.44 24.12
C ALA A 233 19.31 4.16 25.12
N ALA A 234 18.06 4.41 24.74
CA ALA A 234 16.90 4.23 25.61
C ALA A 234 16.36 2.79 25.61
N LEU A 235 16.72 1.99 24.59
CA LEU A 235 16.19 0.64 24.39
C LEU A 235 17.30 -0.40 24.38
N SER A 236 17.06 -1.51 25.09
CA SER A 236 17.90 -2.71 25.05
C SER A 236 17.90 -3.36 23.65
N ASN A 237 18.84 -4.27 23.41
CA ASN A 237 18.92 -5.03 22.15
C ASN A 237 17.64 -5.83 21.89
N ASP A 238 17.05 -6.43 22.93
CA ASP A 238 15.77 -7.15 22.83
C ASP A 238 14.61 -6.23 22.47
N GLN A 239 14.50 -5.06 23.10
CA GLN A 239 13.44 -4.09 22.80
C GLN A 239 13.55 -3.55 21.37
N LEU A 240 14.78 -3.27 20.91
CA LEU A 240 15.04 -2.87 19.53
C LEU A 240 14.68 -3.99 18.55
N ALA A 241 15.15 -5.22 18.80
CA ALA A 241 14.82 -6.37 17.97
C ALA A 241 13.30 -6.60 17.90
N ALA A 242 12.60 -6.39 19.02
CA ALA A 242 11.15 -6.49 19.10
C ALA A 242 10.45 -5.46 18.21
N VAL A 243 10.74 -4.17 18.38
CA VAL A 243 10.07 -3.12 17.59
C VAL A 243 10.43 -3.22 16.10
N LEU A 244 11.67 -3.57 15.77
CA LEU A 244 12.10 -3.80 14.39
C LEU A 244 11.37 -4.99 13.77
N THR A 245 11.23 -6.10 14.51
CA THR A 245 10.46 -7.28 14.08
C THR A 245 9.01 -6.89 13.81
N TYR A 246 8.38 -6.14 14.71
CA TYR A 246 7.02 -5.66 14.53
C TYR A 246 6.87 -4.82 13.26
N VAL A 247 7.74 -3.82 13.06
CA VAL A 247 7.70 -2.94 11.88
C VAL A 247 7.94 -3.72 10.58
N ARG A 248 8.87 -4.69 10.58
CA ARG A 248 9.20 -5.53 9.42
C ARG A 248 8.11 -6.54 9.05
N ARG A 249 7.17 -6.80 9.95
CA ARG A 249 6.14 -7.84 9.84
C ARG A 249 4.71 -7.34 9.98
N SER A 250 4.51 -6.02 9.98
CA SER A 250 3.19 -5.37 10.10
C SER A 250 2.77 -4.70 8.80
N TRP A 251 1.46 -4.45 8.67
CA TRP A 251 0.87 -3.69 7.55
C TRP A 251 1.18 -4.27 6.16
N GLY A 252 1.35 -5.60 6.08
CA GLY A 252 1.72 -6.29 4.85
C GLY A 252 3.22 -6.33 4.56
N ASN A 253 4.07 -5.77 5.45
CA ASN A 253 5.50 -5.99 5.39
C ASN A 253 5.83 -7.48 5.68
N SER A 254 6.81 -7.99 4.94
CA SER A 254 7.11 -9.42 4.81
C SER A 254 8.59 -9.73 5.04
N ALA A 255 9.34 -8.79 5.61
CA ALA A 255 10.77 -8.93 5.82
C ALA A 255 11.07 -9.82 7.05
N SER A 256 12.30 -10.34 7.14
CA SER A 256 12.70 -11.24 8.23
C SER A 256 12.50 -10.61 9.62
N ALA A 257 12.15 -11.45 10.61
CA ALA A 257 12.24 -11.06 12.01
C ALA A 257 13.71 -10.80 12.39
N LEU A 258 13.92 -10.02 13.45
CA LEU A 258 15.25 -9.75 14.00
C LEU A 258 15.34 -10.23 15.44
N ASP A 259 16.54 -10.58 15.86
CA ASP A 259 16.88 -10.96 17.22
C ASP A 259 17.84 -9.95 17.84
N ALA A 260 18.07 -10.12 19.15
CA ALA A 260 18.96 -9.24 19.90
C ALA A 260 20.41 -9.33 19.41
N ALA A 261 20.86 -10.51 18.95
CA ALA A 261 22.22 -10.72 18.46
C ALA A 261 22.51 -9.83 17.23
N ALA A 262 21.59 -9.77 16.26
CA ALA A 262 21.73 -8.88 15.11
C ALA A 262 21.82 -7.39 15.52
N VAL A 263 21.07 -6.99 16.56
CA VAL A 263 21.13 -5.62 17.09
C VAL A 263 22.45 -5.35 17.80
N GLU A 264 22.90 -6.31 18.61
CA GLU A 264 24.15 -6.26 19.35
C GLU A 264 25.36 -6.11 18.44
N GLU A 265 25.43 -6.93 17.39
CA GLU A 265 26.50 -6.87 16.40
C GLU A 265 26.59 -5.48 15.76
N VAL A 266 25.45 -4.94 15.31
CA VAL A 266 25.40 -3.62 14.68
C VAL A 266 25.71 -2.51 15.68
N ARG A 267 25.24 -2.63 16.93
CA ARG A 267 25.55 -1.68 18.00
C ARG A 267 27.05 -1.64 18.28
N GLY A 268 27.68 -2.80 18.42
CA GLY A 268 29.13 -2.92 18.58
C GLY A 268 29.89 -2.29 17.41
N ALA A 269 29.51 -2.63 16.18
CA ALA A 269 30.13 -2.12 14.94
C ALA A 269 29.96 -0.61 14.73
N THR A 270 29.10 0.06 15.50
CA THR A 270 28.81 1.49 15.37
C THR A 270 29.06 2.26 16.66
N THR A 271 29.82 1.65 17.58
CA THR A 271 30.24 2.28 18.83
C THR A 271 30.94 3.61 18.56
N GLY A 272 30.58 4.64 19.34
CA GLY A 272 31.18 5.97 19.23
C GLY A 272 30.56 6.89 18.16
N ARG A 273 29.67 6.38 17.29
CA ARG A 273 28.92 7.26 16.38
C ARG A 273 27.96 8.15 17.18
N LYS A 274 28.04 9.46 16.94
CA LYS A 274 27.16 10.48 17.56
C LYS A 274 26.26 11.20 16.57
N LYS A 275 26.58 11.13 15.27
CA LYS A 275 25.83 11.80 14.22
C LYS A 275 24.75 10.87 13.65
N PRO A 276 23.55 11.39 13.37
CA PRO A 276 22.55 10.67 12.59
C PRO A 276 23.09 10.19 11.25
N TRP A 277 22.47 9.16 10.69
CA TRP A 277 22.87 8.63 9.39
C TRP A 277 22.30 9.46 8.24
N THR A 278 23.10 9.71 7.20
CA THR A 278 22.58 10.22 5.92
C THR A 278 22.02 9.08 5.07
N GLU A 279 21.20 9.44 4.07
CA GLU A 279 20.67 8.49 3.08
C GLU A 279 21.82 7.78 2.34
N GLU A 280 22.84 8.53 1.92
CA GLU A 280 23.98 8.06 1.13
C GLU A 280 24.84 7.07 1.92
N GLU A 281 25.05 7.32 3.22
CA GLU A 281 25.76 6.40 4.09
C GLU A 281 25.01 5.07 4.20
N LEU A 282 23.70 5.12 4.47
CA LEU A 282 22.89 3.91 4.63
C LEU A 282 22.79 3.10 3.33
N GLN A 283 22.75 3.75 2.17
CA GLN A 283 22.75 3.09 0.87
C GLN A 283 24.08 2.41 0.51
N ARG A 284 25.20 2.82 1.13
CA ARG A 284 26.51 2.18 0.94
C ARG A 284 26.66 0.89 1.75
N ILE A 285 25.85 0.70 2.79
CA ILE A 285 25.92 -0.49 3.64
C ILE A 285 25.45 -1.72 2.88
N GLY A 286 26.36 -2.68 2.70
CA GLY A 286 26.09 -3.97 2.04
C GLY A 286 25.90 -3.87 0.53
N ARG A 287 26.60 -2.94 -0.13
CA ARG A 287 26.94 -3.09 -1.56
C ARG A 287 28.09 -4.07 -1.69
#